data_AF-A0A2Z4JXD6-F1
#
_entry.id   AF-A0A2Z4JXD6-F1
#
_cell.length_a   1.000
_cell.length_b   1.000
_cell.length_c   1.000
_cell.angle_alpha   90.00
_cell.angle_beta   90.00
_cell.angle_gamma   90.00
#
_symmetry.space_group_name_H-M   'P 1'
#
loop_
_entity.id
_entity.type
_entity.pdbx_description
1 polymer ?
#
loop_
_entity_poly.entity_id
_entity_poly.type
_entity_poly.pdbx_seq_one_letter_code
_entity_poly.pdbx_strand_id
1 'polypeptide(L)' 'MTLFAPDLYRNFALGFAAGGLLVAAATVDQWGSRLESPAIAAQPLEAPQPADEFVIVPLEAEAAENAG' A
#
# COMPACT_ATOMS: atom_id res chain seq x y z
N MET A 1 -2.73 -42.44 27.55
CA MET A 1 -3.83 -41.49 27.28
C MET A 1 -3.65 -40.95 25.88
N THR A 2 -4.57 -41.28 24.98
CA THR A 2 -4.60 -40.76 23.61
C THR A 2 -5.02 -39.29 23.63
N LEU A 3 -4.05 -38.39 23.62
CA LEU A 3 -4.26 -36.93 23.58
C LEU A 3 -4.94 -36.44 22.28
N PHE A 4 -5.15 -37.33 21.30
CA PHE A 4 -5.75 -37.05 20.00
C PHE A 4 -6.89 -38.03 19.67
N ALA A 5 -7.81 -38.24 20.62
CA ALA A 5 -9.02 -38.97 20.31
C ALA A 5 -9.79 -38.23 19.18
N PRO A 6 -10.27 -38.94 18.13
CA PRO A 6 -10.98 -38.32 17.02
C PRO A 6 -12.14 -37.41 17.44
N ASP A 7 -12.82 -37.75 18.53
CA ASP A 7 -13.91 -36.96 19.09
C ASP A 7 -13.43 -35.61 19.67
N LEU A 8 -12.25 -35.58 20.30
CA LEU A 8 -11.67 -34.33 20.82
C LEU A 8 -11.36 -33.38 19.67
N TYR A 9 -10.70 -33.89 18.62
CA TYR A 9 -10.39 -33.10 17.44
C TYR A 9 -11.67 -32.59 16.76
N ARG A 10 -12.69 -33.44 16.60
CA ARG A 10 -13.97 -33.04 16.01
C ARG A 10 -14.65 -31.94 16.81
N ASN A 11 -14.80 -32.12 18.11
CA ASN A 11 -15.50 -31.15 18.97
C ASN A 11 -14.73 -29.83 19.06
N PHE A 12 -13.39 -29.89 19.16
CA PHE A 12 -12.54 -28.72 19.11
C PHE A 12 -12.65 -27.98 17.78
N ALA A 13 -12.54 -28.69 16.65
CA ALA A 13 -12.60 -28.06 15.33
C ALA A 13 -13.96 -27.40 15.08
N LEU A 14 -15.06 -28.05 15.48
CA LEU A 14 -16.41 -27.47 15.38
C LEU A 14 -16.55 -26.23 16.25
N GLY A 15 -16.12 -26.29 17.51
CA GLY A 15 -16.15 -25.14 18.42
C GLY A 15 -15.27 -23.98 17.94
N PHE A 16 -14.07 -24.29 17.45
CA PHE A 16 -13.14 -23.31 16.90
C PHE A 16 -13.69 -22.65 15.64
N ALA A 17 -14.23 -23.43 14.69
CA ALA A 17 -14.82 -22.90 13.47
C ALA A 17 -16.04 -22.03 13.75
N ALA A 18 -16.94 -22.47 14.64
CA ALA A 18 -18.10 -21.69 15.05
C ALA A 18 -17.69 -20.38 15.76
N GLY A 19 -16.76 -20.47 16.71
CA GLY A 19 -16.23 -19.29 17.40
C GLY A 19 -15.52 -18.33 16.45
N GLY A 20 -14.69 -18.85 15.54
CA GLY A 20 -14.00 -18.09 14.52
C GLY A 20 -14.97 -17.37 13.58
N LEU A 21 -16.05 -18.03 13.15
CA LEU A 21 -17.11 -17.41 12.36
C LEU A 21 -17.81 -16.27 13.11
N LEU A 22 -18.12 -16.47 14.40
CA LEU A 22 -18.74 -15.42 15.22
C LEU A 22 -17.83 -14.20 15.37
N VAL A 23 -16.55 -14.42 15.66
CA VAL A 23 -15.57 -13.32 15.79
C VAL A 23 -15.36 -12.62 14.45
N ALA A 24 -15.25 -13.37 13.35
CA ALA A 24 -15.10 -12.80 12.01
C ALA A 24 -16.32 -11.93 11.65
N ALA A 25 -17.54 -12.43 11.86
CA ALA A 25 -18.76 -11.66 11.61
C ALA A 25 -18.84 -10.40 12.48
N ALA A 26 -18.49 -10.50 13.77
CA ALA A 26 -18.48 -9.36 14.69
C ALA A 26 -17.38 -8.32 14.39
N THR A 27 -16.40 -8.66 13.55
CA THR A 27 -15.25 -7.81 13.28
C THR A 27 -15.03 -7.50 11.81
N VAL A 28 -15.90 -7.94 10.91
CA VAL A 28 -15.68 -7.82 9.45
C VAL A 28 -15.49 -6.36 9.01
N ASP A 29 -16.22 -5.42 9.63
CA ASP A 29 -16.18 -4.00 9.29
C ASP A 29 -14.81 -3.34 9.58
N GLN A 30 -14.01 -3.91 10.49
CA GLN A 30 -12.68 -3.39 10.84
C GLN A 30 -11.53 -4.03 10.04
N TRP A 31 -11.83 -4.93 9.10
CA TRP A 31 -10.79 -5.64 8.34
C TRP A 31 -10.29 -4.83 7.14
N GLY A 32 -11.12 -3.98 6.53
CA GLY A 32 -10.77 -3.21 5.34
C GLY A 32 -9.46 -2.42 5.49
N SER A 33 -9.35 -1.60 6.54
CA SER A 33 -8.16 -0.80 6.81
C SER A 33 -6.91 -1.59 7.20
N ARG A 34 -7.06 -2.87 7.58
CA ARG A 34 -5.94 -3.77 7.94
C ARG A 34 -5.49 -4.67 6.78
N LEU A 35 -6.38 -4.91 5.82
CA LEU A 35 -6.13 -5.74 4.64
C LEU A 35 -5.71 -4.90 3.43
N GLU A 36 -5.89 -3.58 3.47
CA GLU A 36 -5.28 -2.66 2.52
C GLU A 36 -3.76 -2.84 2.53
N SER A 37 -3.18 -3.01 1.34
CA SER A 37 -1.72 -2.98 1.20
C SER A 37 -1.26 -1.60 1.65
N PRO A 38 -0.29 -1.48 2.58
CA PRO A 38 0.31 -0.20 2.85
C PRO A 38 0.88 0.31 1.53
N ALA A 39 0.27 1.36 0.97
CA ALA A 39 0.78 2.03 -0.19
C ALA A 39 2.07 2.75 0.24
N ILE A 40 3.19 2.02 0.20
CA ILE A 40 4.51 2.61 0.33
C ILE A 40 4.77 3.33 -0.99
N ALA A 41 4.33 4.58 -1.08
CA ALA A 41 4.78 5.46 -2.14
C ALA A 41 6.30 5.58 -2.01
N ALA A 42 7.04 5.23 -3.05
CA ALA A 42 8.46 5.54 -3.11
C ALA A 42 8.63 7.05 -2.89
N GLN A 43 9.62 7.44 -2.07
CA GLN A 43 9.96 8.85 -1.95
C GLN A 43 10.23 9.39 -3.36
N PRO A 44 9.61 10.52 -3.76
CA PRO A 44 9.95 11.15 -5.02
C PRO A 44 11.46 11.35 -5.04
N LEU A 45 12.13 10.76 -6.02
CA LEU A 45 13.51 11.15 -6.31
C LEU A 45 13.46 12.63 -6.67
N GLU A 46 14.21 13.47 -5.96
CA GLU A 46 14.48 14.83 -6.42
C GLU A 46 15.10 14.69 -7.81
N ALA A 47 14.31 15.05 -8.83
CA ALA A 47 14.84 15.14 -10.18
C ALA A 47 15.95 16.20 -10.14
N PRO A 48 17.14 15.91 -10.68
CA PRO A 48 18.16 16.94 -10.86
C PRO A 48 17.52 18.14 -11.55
N GLN A 49 17.62 19.32 -10.96
CA GLN A 49 17.18 20.55 -11.62
C GLN A 49 17.98 20.68 -12.92
N PRO A 50 17.34 21.00 -14.05
CA PRO A 50 18.05 21.20 -15.31
C PRO A 50 19.14 22.25 -15.09
N ALA A 51 20.38 21.91 -15.46
CA ALA A 51 21.48 22.87 -15.40
C ALA A 51 21.19 24.04 -16.36
N ASP A 52 21.55 25.25 -15.95
CA ASP A 52 21.29 26.49 -16.71
C ASP A 52 21.84 26.45 -18.14
N GLU A 53 22.83 25.59 -18.40
CA GLU A 53 23.42 25.34 -19.71
C GLU A 53 22.47 24.65 -20.73
N PHE A 54 21.36 24.07 -20.27
CA PHE A 54 20.36 23.41 -21.11
C PHE A 54 19.01 24.14 -21.16
N VAL A 55 18.94 25.37 -20.64
CA VAL A 55 17.75 26.21 -20.73
C VAL A 55 17.62 26.70 -22.17
N ILE A 56 16.67 26.13 -22.92
CA ILE A 56 16.32 26.60 -24.26
C ILE A 56 15.57 27.92 -24.09
N VAL A 57 16.24 29.04 -24.36
CA VAL A 57 15.62 30.36 -24.38
C VAL A 57 14.69 30.44 -25.60
N PRO A 58 13.45 30.97 -25.46
CA PRO A 58 12.58 31.22 -26.60
C PRO A 58 13.27 32.15 -27.61
N LEU A 59 13.20 31.81 -28.90
CA LEU A 59 13.90 32.53 -29.98
C LEU A 59 13.55 34.03 -30.02
N GLU A 60 12.37 34.42 -29.50
CA GLU A 60 11.94 35.81 -29.44
C GLU A 60 12.74 36.66 -28.45
N ALA A 61 13.29 36.06 -27.39
CA ALA A 61 14.09 36.78 -26.38
C ALA A 61 15.51 37.11 -26.91
N GLU A 62 16.10 36.23 -27.71
CA GLU A 62 17.43 36.41 -28.31
C GLU A 62 17.43 37.49 -29.42
N ALA A 63 16.32 37.61 -30.15
CA ALA A 63 16.14 38.65 -31.17
C ALA A 63 15.95 40.05 -30.57
N ALA A 64 15.41 40.15 -29.35
CA ALA A 64 15.23 41.42 -28.65
C ALA A 64 16.54 41.96 -28.05
N GLU A 65 17.48 41.08 -27.66
CA GLU A 65 18.78 41.47 -27.10
C GLU A 65 19.76 41.97 -28.18
N ASN A 66 19.76 41.35 -29.37
CA ASN A 66 20.64 41.74 -30.50
C ASN A 66 20.16 42.96 -31.31
N ALA A 67 19.03 43.57 -30.94
CA ALA A 67 18.44 44.71 -31.63
C ALA A 67 18.65 46.06 -30.90
N GLY A 68 19.41 46.09 -29.80
CA GLY A 68 19.82 47.30 -29.06
C GLY A 68 21.26 47.70 -29.37
#